data_AF-A0A345UWL2-F1
#
_entry.id   AF-A0A345UWL2-F1
#
_cell.length_a   1.000
_cell.length_b   1.000
_cell.length_c   1.000
_cell.angle_alpha   90.00
_cell.angle_beta   90.00
_cell.angle_gamma   90.00
#
_symmetry.space_group_name_H-M   'P 1'
#
loop_
_entity.id
_entity.type
_entity.pdbx_description
1 polymer ?
#
loop_
_entity_poly.entity_id
_entity_poly.type
_entity_poly.pdbx_seq_one_letter_code
_entity_poly.pdbx_strand_id
1 'polypeptide(L)'
;MPKFILDYIWLCRECSLDRRTVGNMRSIVIPALQSRAAELRRAVSLVPEGCPELEQDAELLESAIRAGLLRCAPQPAQQELFAA
;
A
#
# COMPACT_ATOMS: atom_id res chain seq x y z
N MET A 1 10.42 -2.84 -11.83
CA MET A 1 9.49 -2.05 -10.99
C MET A 1 9.43 -0.56 -11.38
N PRO A 2 8.23 0.03 -11.57
CA PRO A 2 8.08 1.47 -11.80
C PRO A 2 8.59 2.32 -10.63
N LYS A 3 9.26 3.45 -10.93
CA LYS A 3 9.87 4.36 -9.96
C LYS A 3 8.93 4.78 -8.81
N PHE A 4 7.66 5.00 -9.11
CA PHE A 4 6.66 5.44 -8.12
C PHE A 4 6.40 4.43 -6.99
N ILE A 5 6.62 3.13 -7.20
CA ILE A 5 6.41 2.10 -6.17
C ILE A 5 7.54 2.16 -5.12
N LEU A 6 8.80 2.35 -5.57
CA LEU A 6 9.94 2.52 -4.66
C LEU A 6 9.81 3.79 -3.83
N ASP A 7 9.47 4.90 -4.48
CA ASP A 7 9.27 6.19 -3.82
C ASP A 7 8.18 6.06 -2.73
N TYR A 8 7.16 5.24 -2.97
CA TYR A 8 6.09 5.02 -2.03
C TYR A 8 6.48 4.14 -0.83
N ILE A 9 7.22 3.05 -1.07
CA ILE A 9 7.78 2.23 0.01
C ILE A 9 8.65 3.09 0.94
N TRP A 10 9.43 4.00 0.35
CA TRP A 10 10.26 4.95 1.08
C TRP A 10 9.44 5.98 1.87
N LEU A 11 8.42 6.59 1.25
CA LEU A 11 7.47 7.50 1.92
C LEU A 11 6.76 6.84 3.09
N CYS A 12 6.38 5.56 2.96
CA CYS A 12 5.80 4.78 4.06
C CYS A 12 6.76 4.65 5.24
N ARG A 13 8.07 4.54 4.97
CA ARG A 13 9.11 4.35 5.99
C ARG A 13 9.45 5.64 6.73
N GLU A 14 9.40 6.80 6.05
CA GLU A 14 9.81 8.10 6.61
C GLU A 14 8.66 9.01 7.07
N CYS A 15 7.42 8.65 6.78
CA CYS A 15 6.30 9.57 7.01
C CYS A 15 6.18 9.99 8.50
N SER A 16 5.93 11.27 8.76
CA SER A 16 5.87 11.83 10.11
C SER A 16 4.59 11.49 10.90
N LEU A 17 3.74 10.58 10.38
CA LEU A 17 2.41 10.25 10.92
C LEU A 17 1.49 11.47 11.11
N ASP A 18 1.75 12.58 10.42
CA ASP A 18 0.86 13.74 10.49
C ASP A 18 -0.51 13.40 9.86
N ARG A 19 -1.57 14.01 10.38
CA ARG A 19 -2.96 13.69 9.99
C ARG A 19 -3.24 13.84 8.49
N ARG A 20 -2.62 14.81 7.81
CA ARG A 20 -2.84 15.04 6.37
C ARG A 20 -2.18 13.92 5.57
N THR A 21 -0.95 13.56 5.93
CA THR A 21 -0.25 12.46 5.29
C THR A 21 -0.98 11.14 5.53
N VAL A 22 -1.39 10.82 6.76
CA VAL A 22 -2.18 9.60 7.05
C VAL A 22 -3.50 9.61 6.26
N GLY A 23 -4.19 10.74 6.19
CA GLY A 23 -5.40 10.89 5.37
C GLY A 23 -5.16 10.59 3.89
N ASN A 24 -4.13 11.21 3.29
CA ASN A 24 -3.78 10.99 1.89
C ASN A 24 -3.37 9.54 1.61
N MET A 25 -2.62 8.92 2.53
CA MET A 25 -2.25 7.51 2.43
C MET A 25 -3.49 6.62 2.39
N ARG A 26 -4.47 6.83 3.28
CA ARG A 26 -5.69 6.02 3.35
C ARG A 26 -6.64 6.27 2.18
N SER A 27 -6.84 7.52 1.79
CA SER A 27 -7.91 7.89 0.86
C SER A 27 -7.48 7.88 -0.60
N ILE A 28 -6.20 8.03 -0.89
CA ILE A 28 -5.69 8.18 -2.26
C ILE A 28 -4.73 7.06 -2.57
N VAL A 29 -3.65 6.96 -1.78
CA VAL A 29 -2.50 6.23 -2.29
C VAL A 29 -2.57 4.72 -2.03
N ILE A 30 -3.02 4.26 -0.85
CA ILE A 30 -3.27 2.83 -0.60
C ILE A 30 -4.29 2.27 -1.62
N PRO A 31 -5.44 2.92 -1.89
CA PRO A 31 -6.37 2.49 -2.93
C PRO A 31 -5.75 2.38 -4.32
N ALA A 32 -4.94 3.37 -4.72
CA ALA A 32 -4.25 3.35 -6.02
C ALA A 32 -3.30 2.15 -6.13
N LEU A 33 -2.57 1.84 -5.06
CA LEU A 33 -1.68 0.69 -5.02
C LEU A 33 -2.42 -0.64 -5.02
N GLN A 34 -3.57 -0.74 -4.34
CA GLN A 34 -4.43 -1.92 -4.39
C GLN A 34 -4.93 -2.17 -5.82
N SER A 35 -5.35 -1.12 -6.54
CA SER A 35 -5.71 -1.23 -7.96
C SER A 35 -4.54 -1.76 -8.79
N ARG A 36 -3.33 -1.21 -8.57
CA ARG A 36 -2.13 -1.62 -9.30
C ARG A 36 -1.69 -3.06 -8.97
N ALA A 37 -1.83 -3.49 -7.72
CA ALA A 37 -1.57 -4.87 -7.32
C ALA A 37 -2.54 -5.84 -8.00
N ALA A 38 -3.83 -5.47 -8.10
CA ALA A 38 -4.82 -6.26 -8.81
C ALA A 38 -4.51 -6.36 -10.32
N GLU A 39 -4.07 -5.27 -10.95
CA GLU A 39 -3.59 -5.29 -12.33
C GLU A 39 -2.40 -6.22 -12.52
N LEU A 40 -1.43 -6.16 -11.59
CA LEU A 40 -0.22 -6.97 -11.67
C LEU A 40 -0.53 -8.47 -11.46
N ARG A 41 -1.43 -8.80 -10.53
CA ARG A 41 -1.91 -10.18 -10.34
C ARG A 41 -2.66 -10.72 -11.55
N ARG A 42 -3.46 -9.88 -12.22
CA ARG A 42 -4.05 -10.24 -13.51
C ARG A 42 -2.99 -10.51 -14.56
N ALA A 43 -1.97 -9.67 -14.66
CA ALA A 43 -0.87 -9.88 -15.59
C ALA A 43 -0.12 -11.21 -15.32
N VAL A 44 0.19 -11.51 -14.05
CA VAL A 44 0.79 -12.80 -13.65
C VAL A 44 -0.07 -13.98 -14.12
N SER A 45 -1.39 -13.92 -13.91
CA SER A 45 -2.30 -15.01 -14.32
C SER A 45 -2.39 -15.25 -15.83
N LEU A 46 -1.94 -14.29 -16.64
CA LEU A 46 -1.92 -14.38 -18.11
C LEU A 46 -0.63 -14.99 -18.65
N VAL A 47 0.38 -15.26 -17.81
CA VAL A 47 1.66 -15.84 -18.21
C VAL A 47 1.67 -17.34 -17.87
N PRO A 48 1.53 -18.25 -18.85
CA PRO A 48 1.33 -19.69 -18.60
C PRO A 48 2.55 -20.38 -17.97
N GLU A 49 3.75 -19.90 -18.26
CA GLU A 49 5.00 -20.46 -17.73
C GLU A 49 5.42 -19.82 -16.41
N GLY A 50 4.59 -18.91 -15.89
CA GLY A 50 4.95 -18.03 -14.79
C GLY A 50 5.95 -16.95 -15.21
N CYS A 51 6.01 -15.89 -14.42
CA CYS A 51 7.07 -14.89 -14.50
C CYS A 51 7.49 -14.55 -13.07
N PRO A 52 8.57 -15.19 -12.56
CA PRO A 52 9.01 -15.03 -11.18
C PRO A 52 9.24 -13.58 -10.79
N GLU A 53 9.73 -12.75 -11.71
CA GLU A 53 9.93 -11.32 -11.48
C GLU A 53 8.61 -10.58 -11.29
N LEU A 54 7.58 -10.91 -12.07
CA LEU A 54 6.24 -10.32 -11.93
C LEU A 54 5.54 -10.79 -10.64
N GLU A 55 5.72 -12.06 -10.27
CA GLU A 55 5.24 -12.60 -9.00
C GLU A 55 5.89 -11.88 -7.82
N GLN A 56 7.22 -11.72 -7.86
CA GLN A 56 7.96 -11.01 -6.83
C GLN A 56 7.56 -9.53 -6.74
N ASP A 57 7.40 -8.84 -7.87
CA ASP A 57 6.92 -7.46 -7.90
C ASP A 57 5.50 -7.36 -7.29
N ALA A 58 4.62 -8.34 -7.52
CA ALA A 58 3.28 -8.39 -6.95
C ALA A 58 3.30 -8.62 -5.44
N GLU A 59 4.10 -9.57 -4.98
CA GLU A 59 4.27 -9.84 -3.55
C GLU A 59 4.85 -8.64 -2.80
N LEU A 60 5.84 -7.97 -3.38
CA LEU A 60 6.47 -6.79 -2.81
C LEU A 60 5.47 -5.64 -2.67
N LEU A 61 4.69 -5.38 -3.72
CA LEU A 61 3.66 -4.35 -3.71
C LEU A 61 2.56 -4.65 -2.68
N GLU A 62 2.08 -5.89 -2.63
CA GLU A 62 1.08 -6.32 -1.64
C GLU A 62 1.61 -6.22 -0.20
N SER A 63 2.88 -6.55 0.01
CA SER A 63 3.56 -6.38 1.30
C SER A 63 3.61 -4.91 1.73
N ALA A 64 3.97 -4.01 0.80
CA ALA A 64 3.97 -2.56 1.05
C ALA A 64 2.57 -2.04 1.38
N ILE A 65 1.53 -2.52 0.70
CA ILE A 65 0.14 -2.17 0.99
C ILE A 65 -0.25 -2.61 2.41
N ARG A 66 0.05 -3.85 2.80
CA ARG A 66 -0.22 -4.35 4.16
C ARG A 66 0.48 -3.53 5.22
N ALA A 67 1.76 -3.20 5.01
CA ALA A 67 2.51 -2.34 5.93
C ALA A 67 1.88 -0.94 6.03
N GLY A 68 1.47 -0.36 4.89
CA GLY A 68 0.78 0.93 4.85
C GLY A 68 -0.55 0.93 5.60
N LEU A 69 -1.36 -0.13 5.44
CA LEU A 69 -2.63 -0.30 6.15
C LEU A 69 -2.45 -0.40 7.66
N LEU A 70 -1.51 -1.23 8.13
CA LEU A 70 -1.20 -1.37 9.56
C LEU A 70 -0.73 -0.04 10.16
N ARG A 71 0.12 0.67 9.44
CA ARG A 71 0.70 1.94 9.88
C ARG A 71 -0.31 3.08 9.90
N CYS A 72 -1.25 3.10 8.95
CA CYS A 72 -2.27 4.14 8.84
C CYS A 72 -3.57 3.77 9.57
N ALA A 73 -3.59 2.64 10.30
CA ALA A 73 -4.73 2.26 11.11
C ALA A 73 -5.02 3.38 12.14
N PRO A 74 -6.28 3.79 12.30
CA PRO A 74 -6.63 4.77 13.33
C PRO A 74 -6.24 4.21 14.70
N GLN A 75 -5.52 5.01 15.49
CA GLN A 75 -5.20 4.64 16.87
C GLN A 75 -6.49 4.59 17.71
N PRO A 76 -6.64 3.62 18.64
CA PRO A 76 -7.86 3.44 19.44
C PRO A 76 -8.32 4.73 20.13
N ALA A 77 -7.37 5.56 20.58
CA ALA A 77 -7.65 6.81 21.29
C ALA A 77 -8.49 7.82 20.49
N GLN A 78 -8.50 7.79 19.15
CA GLN A 78 -9.32 8.70 18.36
C GLN A 78 -10.80 8.28 18.24
N GLN A 79 -11.15 7.03 18.48
CA GLN A 79 -12.56 6.60 18.53
C GLN A 79 -13.18 6.86 19.90
N GLU A 80 -12.39 6.79 20.98
CA GLU A 80 -12.87 7.04 22.34
C GLU A 80 -13.12 8.54 22.61
N LEU A 81 -12.36 9.44 21.98
CA LEU A 81 -12.51 10.90 22.13
C LEU A 81 -13.84 11.48 21.61
N PHE A 82 -14.58 10.74 20.76
CA PHE A 82 -15.89 11.15 20.25
C PHE A 82 -17.03 10.24 20.73
N ALA A 83 -16.74 9.31 21.65
CA ALA A 83 -17.71 8.39 22.23
C ALA A 83 -18.19 8.82 23.63
N ALA A 84 -17.82 10.02 24.10
CA ALA A 84 -18.21 10.61 25.37
C ALA A 84 -19.05 11.88 25.18
#